data_AF-I7K1E1-F1
#
_entry.id   AF-I7K1E1-F1
#
_cell.length_a   1.000
_cell.length_b   1.000
_cell.length_c   1.000
_cell.angle_alpha   90.00
_cell.angle_beta   90.00
_cell.angle_gamma   90.00
#
_symmetry.space_group_name_H-M   'P 1'
#
loop_
_entity.id
_entity.type
_entity.pdbx_description
1 polymer ?
#
loop_
_entity_poly.entity_id
_entity_poly.type
_entity_poly.pdbx_seq_one_letter_code
_entity_poly.pdbx_strand_id
1 'polypeptide(L)'
;MKKRRLRLILVAAMMALAPIGMTTFARPETAQAASHKTRKAKLVLPKGYTKQALLKAYKGKPSKSFIKASMKGMQVNSFSRNSLPESLKDNKKLVKPNKLTAAQREELADYSLRLINQVRDQLDLPAWKASEGTMNLAQDIADEYTKHKFGIQNGNHYVAGIVRACKKNGLNLDDNYVEDMAGFSESKSKLSMTTLKKNIYFGLKQMIFGYVGSGEKYRTNPKLYREWEHAGDLFNTQGSKHDGDFNYFGFSISKVRNVYSLHFISVPDFVVKSDTYNKDFKA
;
A
#
# COMPACT_ATOMS: atom_id res chain seq x y z
N MET A 1 -2.20 -26.70 60.31
CA MET A 1 -3.24 -26.47 61.32
C MET A 1 -4.16 -25.33 60.87
N LYS A 2 -5.48 -25.60 60.82
CA LYS A 2 -6.67 -24.71 61.00
C LYS A 2 -6.70 -23.40 60.16
N LYS A 3 -7.51 -23.23 59.09
CA LYS A 3 -8.99 -23.27 58.92
C LYS A 3 -9.80 -22.56 60.00
N ARG A 4 -10.51 -21.49 59.60
CA ARG A 4 -11.87 -21.01 59.99
C ARG A 4 -12.25 -19.97 58.90
N ARG A 5 -13.30 -20.02 58.06
CA ARG A 5 -14.67 -20.60 58.03
C ARG A 5 -15.58 -20.22 59.19
N LEU A 6 -16.56 -19.37 58.88
CA LEU A 6 -17.94 -19.30 59.38
C LEU A 6 -18.78 -18.80 58.18
N ARG A 7 -19.64 -19.59 57.52
CA ARG A 7 -21.01 -20.09 57.86
C ARG A 7 -22.01 -18.95 58.11
N LEU A 8 -23.01 -18.68 57.26
CA LEU A 8 -24.12 -19.47 56.68
C LEU A 8 -25.33 -19.59 57.61
N ILE A 9 -26.47 -18.98 57.22
CA ILE A 9 -27.88 -19.30 57.53
C ILE A 9 -28.69 -18.63 56.38
N LEU A 10 -29.39 -19.24 55.42
CA LEU A 10 -30.34 -20.37 55.26
C LEU A 10 -31.78 -20.06 55.71
N VAL A 11 -32.75 -20.73 55.06
CA VAL A 11 -34.23 -20.79 55.25
C VAL A 11 -34.99 -19.95 54.21
N ALA A 12 -35.99 -20.42 53.45
CA ALA A 12 -36.60 -21.74 53.20
C ALA A 12 -37.54 -21.63 51.98
N ALA A 13 -38.19 -22.74 51.66
CA ALA A 13 -38.81 -23.12 50.39
C ALA A 13 -40.27 -22.64 50.15
N MET A 14 -40.68 -22.88 48.89
CA MET A 14 -41.97 -23.42 48.40
C MET A 14 -43.02 -22.49 47.72
N MET A 15 -43.27 -22.88 46.46
CA MET A 15 -44.35 -22.70 45.47
C MET A 15 -45.67 -21.98 45.84
N ALA A 16 -46.16 -21.15 44.90
CA ALA A 16 -47.57 -21.09 44.47
C ALA A 16 -47.72 -20.41 43.08
N LEU A 17 -48.80 -20.76 42.36
CA LEU A 17 -49.10 -20.52 40.94
C LEU A 17 -49.66 -19.11 40.58
N ALA A 18 -49.38 -18.73 39.32
CA ALA A 18 -49.97 -17.76 38.34
C ALA A 18 -51.21 -16.89 38.70
N PRO A 19 -51.39 -15.68 38.10
CA PRO A 19 -51.86 -15.60 36.70
C PRO A 19 -51.26 -14.49 35.82
N ILE A 20 -51.29 -14.82 34.52
CA ILE A 20 -51.33 -14.04 33.28
C ILE A 20 -51.51 -12.53 33.46
N GLY A 21 -50.53 -11.75 32.99
CA GLY A 21 -50.62 -10.31 32.75
C GLY A 21 -49.86 -9.95 31.48
N MET A 22 -50.58 -9.35 30.53
CA MET A 22 -50.19 -8.99 29.15
C MET A 22 -48.69 -8.65 28.96
N THR A 23 -47.96 -9.52 28.25
CA THR A 23 -46.69 -9.14 27.63
C THR A 23 -46.98 -8.24 26.45
N THR A 24 -46.78 -6.94 26.65
CA THR A 24 -46.60 -5.99 25.56
C THR A 24 -45.44 -6.48 24.70
N PHE A 25 -45.73 -6.80 23.43
CA PHE A 25 -44.71 -7.04 22.42
C PHE A 25 -43.92 -5.74 22.23
N ALA A 26 -42.79 -5.60 22.93
CA ALA A 26 -41.78 -4.63 22.57
C ALA A 26 -41.28 -5.01 21.17
N ARG A 27 -41.52 -4.09 20.22
CA ARG A 27 -41.00 -4.16 18.85
C ARG A 27 -39.52 -4.54 18.86
N PRO A 28 -39.05 -5.39 17.94
CA PRO A 28 -37.61 -5.57 17.76
C PRO A 28 -36.98 -4.21 17.48
N GLU A 29 -35.88 -3.93 18.18
CA GLU A 29 -34.97 -2.82 17.89
C GLU A 29 -34.84 -2.69 16.38
N THR A 30 -35.14 -1.50 15.87
CA THR A 30 -34.73 -1.09 14.54
C THR A 30 -33.24 -1.37 14.43
N ALA A 31 -32.88 -2.42 13.69
CA ALA A 31 -31.54 -2.61 13.18
C ALA A 31 -31.17 -1.32 12.47
N GLN A 32 -30.38 -0.49 13.16
CA GLN A 32 -29.90 0.77 12.64
C GLN A 32 -29.11 0.40 11.38
N ALA A 33 -29.69 0.68 10.21
CA ALA A 33 -29.07 0.38 8.93
C ALA A 33 -27.66 0.97 8.95
N ALA A 34 -26.65 0.10 9.09
CA ALA A 34 -25.26 0.51 9.09
C ALA A 34 -25.03 1.21 7.75
N SER A 35 -24.92 2.54 7.76
CA SER A 35 -24.84 3.30 6.52
C SER A 35 -23.68 2.74 5.70
N HIS A 36 -23.98 2.22 4.51
CA HIS A 36 -23.02 1.60 3.62
C HIS A 36 -22.13 2.65 2.94
N LYS A 37 -21.42 3.45 3.75
CA LYS A 37 -20.59 4.54 3.30
C LYS A 37 -19.33 3.99 2.63
N THR A 38 -19.01 4.53 1.47
CA THR A 38 -17.75 4.33 0.77
C THR A 38 -16.96 5.62 0.78
N ARG A 39 -15.65 5.53 0.53
CA ARG A 39 -14.78 6.68 0.33
C ARG A 39 -13.77 6.35 -0.74
N LYS A 40 -13.79 7.10 -1.85
CA LYS A 40 -12.74 6.99 -2.87
C LYS A 40 -11.40 7.39 -2.25
N ALA A 41 -10.39 6.55 -2.41
CA ALA A 41 -9.04 6.83 -1.98
C ALA A 41 -8.48 8.00 -2.79
N LYS A 42 -7.86 8.93 -2.07
CA LYS A 42 -7.19 10.11 -2.63
C LYS A 42 -5.88 10.33 -1.90
N LEU A 43 -4.84 10.71 -2.63
CA LEU A 43 -3.60 11.22 -2.09
C LEU A 43 -3.50 12.71 -2.38
N VAL A 44 -3.20 13.50 -1.36
CA VAL A 44 -3.08 14.95 -1.45
C VAL A 44 -1.73 15.38 -0.91
N LEU A 45 -1.02 16.22 -1.67
CA LEU A 45 0.22 16.82 -1.23
C LEU A 45 -0.06 17.96 -0.26
N PRO A 46 0.65 18.00 0.88
CA PRO A 46 0.55 19.10 1.83
C PRO A 46 1.26 20.34 1.26
N LYS A 47 0.81 21.53 1.68
CA LYS A 47 1.51 22.79 1.39
C LYS A 47 2.98 22.67 1.79
N GLY A 48 3.87 23.07 0.89
CA GLY A 48 5.32 22.99 1.07
C GLY A 48 5.99 21.72 0.53
N TYR A 49 5.21 20.76 0.04
CA TYR A 49 5.73 19.64 -0.74
C TYR A 49 5.82 20.07 -2.22
N THR A 50 7.04 20.37 -2.70
CA THR A 50 7.30 20.85 -4.06
C THR A 50 8.39 20.01 -4.74
N LYS A 51 8.44 20.02 -6.09
CA LYS A 51 9.50 19.33 -6.86
C LYS A 51 10.91 19.75 -6.41
N GLN A 52 11.13 21.05 -6.19
CA GLN A 52 12.43 21.55 -5.74
C GLN A 52 12.79 21.07 -4.33
N ALA A 53 11.83 21.03 -3.40
CA ALA A 53 12.07 20.56 -2.05
C ALA A 53 12.34 19.05 -2.02
N LEU A 54 11.60 18.29 -2.84
CA LEU A 54 11.83 16.88 -3.04
C LEU A 54 13.21 16.61 -3.65
N LEU A 55 13.62 17.33 -4.70
CA LEU A 55 14.95 17.16 -5.29
C LEU A 55 16.08 17.36 -4.27
N LYS A 56 15.94 18.37 -3.38
CA LYS A 56 16.90 18.59 -2.30
C LYS A 56 16.90 17.42 -1.32
N ALA A 57 15.73 16.88 -1.00
CA ALA A 57 15.58 15.73 -0.12
C ALA A 57 16.18 14.45 -0.73
N TYR A 58 15.91 14.17 -2.01
CA TYR A 58 16.51 13.08 -2.79
C TYR A 58 18.05 13.15 -2.78
N LYS A 59 18.62 14.36 -2.90
CA LYS A 59 20.07 14.61 -2.77
C LYS A 59 20.59 14.53 -1.33
N GLY A 60 19.85 13.91 -0.41
CA GLY A 60 20.23 13.74 1.00
C GLY A 60 20.14 15.00 1.86
N LYS A 61 19.49 16.08 1.37
CA LYS A 61 19.41 17.38 2.06
C LYS A 61 17.96 17.83 2.29
N PRO A 62 17.10 17.03 2.96
CA PRO A 62 15.73 17.44 3.26
C PRO A 62 15.74 18.61 4.25
N SER A 63 14.96 19.66 3.97
CA SER A 63 14.79 20.74 4.93
C SER A 63 13.85 20.33 6.07
N LYS A 64 13.98 20.96 7.24
CA LYS A 64 13.03 20.78 8.36
C LYS A 64 11.58 21.10 7.94
N SER A 65 11.39 22.10 7.08
CA SER A 65 10.08 22.46 6.56
C SER A 65 9.51 21.39 5.64
N PHE A 66 10.34 20.77 4.80
CA PHE A 66 9.92 19.67 3.92
C PHE A 66 9.55 18.43 4.74
N ILE A 67 10.35 18.06 5.75
CA ILE A 67 9.99 16.97 6.67
C ILE A 67 8.65 17.25 7.36
N LYS A 68 8.42 18.47 7.84
CA LYS A 68 7.14 18.87 8.45
C LYS A 68 5.97 18.78 7.46
N ALA A 69 6.19 19.16 6.20
CA ALA A 69 5.21 18.99 5.14
C ALA A 69 4.91 17.49 4.93
N SER A 70 5.92 16.64 4.72
CA SER A 70 5.76 15.19 4.56
C SER A 70 5.03 14.53 5.73
N MET A 71 5.32 14.94 6.97
CA MET A 71 4.57 14.51 8.16
C MET A 71 3.09 14.90 8.11
N LYS A 72 2.78 16.13 7.66
CA LYS A 72 1.39 16.56 7.43
C LYS A 72 0.75 15.71 6.33
N GLY A 73 1.49 15.39 5.27
CA GLY A 73 1.07 14.48 4.18
C GLY A 73 0.64 13.11 4.72
N MET A 74 1.49 12.47 5.52
CA MET A 74 1.17 11.21 6.20
C MET A 74 -0.09 11.30 7.08
N GLN A 75 -0.32 12.45 7.72
CA GLN A 75 -1.46 12.68 8.62
C GLN A 75 -2.79 12.92 7.88
N VAL A 76 -2.82 13.71 6.80
CA VAL A 76 -4.07 14.05 6.09
C VAL A 76 -4.56 12.90 5.21
N ASN A 77 -3.63 12.15 4.63
CA ASN A 77 -3.88 10.98 3.80
C ASN A 77 -4.22 9.76 4.66
N SER A 78 -5.52 9.66 5.00
CA SER A 78 -6.05 8.78 6.05
C SER A 78 -6.81 7.56 5.51
N PHE A 79 -6.75 7.27 4.21
CA PHE A 79 -7.51 6.16 3.62
C PHE A 79 -7.15 4.79 4.23
N SER A 80 -5.86 4.54 4.43
CA SER A 80 -5.31 3.37 5.13
C SER A 80 -5.77 3.21 6.58
N ARG A 81 -6.21 4.30 7.24
CA ARG A 81 -6.60 4.30 8.67
C ARG A 81 -8.10 4.32 8.93
N ASN A 82 -8.91 4.75 7.96
CA ASN A 82 -10.35 4.79 8.16
C ASN A 82 -10.98 3.41 7.98
N SER A 83 -12.24 3.24 8.37
CA SER A 83 -12.98 1.98 8.24
C SER A 83 -13.66 1.79 6.88
N LEU A 84 -13.69 2.83 6.04
CA LEU A 84 -14.46 2.83 4.78
C LEU A 84 -13.70 2.11 3.66
N PRO A 85 -14.40 1.37 2.78
CA PRO A 85 -13.84 0.86 1.53
C PRO A 85 -14.01 1.87 0.38
N GLU A 86 -13.32 1.67 -0.73
CA GLU A 86 -13.66 2.38 -1.98
C GLU A 86 -14.98 1.86 -2.58
N SER A 87 -15.24 0.57 -2.43
CA SER A 87 -16.46 -0.10 -2.90
C SER A 87 -16.92 -1.12 -1.88
N LEU A 88 -18.24 -1.24 -1.69
CA LEU A 88 -18.81 -2.27 -0.82
C LEU A 88 -18.52 -3.69 -1.34
N LYS A 89 -18.31 -3.85 -2.66
CA LYS A 89 -17.93 -5.12 -3.27
C LYS A 89 -16.54 -5.56 -2.80
N ASP A 90 -15.62 -4.62 -2.57
CA ASP A 90 -14.24 -4.90 -2.16
C ASP A 90 -14.16 -5.57 -0.79
N ASN A 91 -15.13 -5.30 0.10
CA ASN A 91 -15.21 -5.95 1.40
C ASN A 91 -15.54 -7.44 1.30
N LYS A 92 -16.34 -7.82 0.28
CA LYS A 92 -16.78 -9.21 0.06
C LYS A 92 -15.82 -9.98 -0.85
N LYS A 93 -15.04 -9.28 -1.67
CA LYS A 93 -14.06 -9.86 -2.60
C LYS A 93 -12.80 -10.31 -1.84
N LEU A 94 -12.73 -11.59 -1.50
CA LEU A 94 -11.54 -12.19 -0.91
C LEU A 94 -10.52 -12.58 -2.01
N VAL A 95 -9.28 -12.15 -1.82
CA VAL A 95 -8.15 -12.40 -2.74
C VAL A 95 -6.99 -13.07 -2.01
N LYS A 96 -6.18 -13.84 -2.74
CA LYS A 96 -4.90 -14.37 -2.26
C LYS A 96 -3.81 -13.45 -2.82
N PRO A 97 -3.18 -12.56 -2.03
CA PRO A 97 -2.31 -11.54 -2.60
C PRO A 97 -1.09 -12.09 -3.36
N ASN A 98 -0.64 -13.30 -3.02
CA ASN A 98 0.46 -13.98 -3.73
C ASN A 98 0.00 -14.90 -4.87
N LYS A 99 -1.30 -14.89 -5.22
CA LYS A 99 -1.93 -15.68 -6.30
C LYS A 99 -3.10 -14.91 -6.90
N LEU A 100 -2.83 -13.69 -7.36
CA LEU A 100 -3.83 -12.81 -7.98
C LEU A 100 -4.19 -13.32 -9.39
N THR A 101 -5.47 -13.25 -9.74
CA THR A 101 -5.90 -13.43 -11.14
C THR A 101 -5.48 -12.24 -12.01
N ALA A 102 -5.49 -12.38 -13.34
CA ALA A 102 -5.17 -11.27 -14.26
C ALA A 102 -6.02 -10.02 -13.97
N ALA A 103 -7.34 -10.16 -13.90
CA ALA A 103 -8.25 -9.07 -13.57
C ALA A 103 -8.01 -8.46 -12.17
N GLN A 104 -7.52 -9.25 -11.20
CA GLN A 104 -7.16 -8.71 -9.89
C GLN A 104 -5.84 -7.93 -9.94
N ARG A 105 -4.87 -8.36 -10.76
CA ARG A 105 -3.62 -7.62 -10.98
C ARG A 105 -3.90 -6.29 -11.67
N GLU A 106 -4.69 -6.31 -12.73
CA GLU A 106 -5.13 -5.11 -13.46
C GLU A 106 -5.86 -4.13 -12.52
N GLU A 107 -6.84 -4.59 -11.74
CA GLU A 107 -7.55 -3.73 -10.79
C GLU A 107 -6.61 -3.04 -9.78
N LEU A 108 -5.59 -3.76 -9.30
CA LEU A 108 -4.62 -3.21 -8.35
C LEU A 108 -3.58 -2.29 -9.01
N ALA A 109 -3.20 -2.59 -10.25
CA ALA A 109 -2.35 -1.73 -11.06
C ALA A 109 -3.06 -0.40 -11.35
N ASP A 110 -4.30 -0.44 -11.83
CA ASP A 110 -5.13 0.74 -12.08
C ASP A 110 -5.36 1.55 -10.81
N TYR A 111 -5.64 0.87 -9.69
CA TYR A 111 -5.77 1.51 -8.38
C TYR A 111 -4.50 2.28 -8.01
N SER A 112 -3.33 1.66 -8.16
CA SER A 112 -2.03 2.25 -7.81
C SER A 112 -1.67 3.39 -8.76
N LEU A 113 -1.79 3.16 -10.07
CA LEU A 113 -1.52 4.14 -11.12
C LEU A 113 -2.39 5.38 -10.96
N ARG A 114 -3.68 5.21 -10.66
CA ARG A 114 -4.58 6.34 -10.39
C ARG A 114 -4.10 7.17 -9.20
N LEU A 115 -3.64 6.54 -8.11
CA LEU A 115 -3.13 7.24 -6.94
C LEU A 115 -1.81 7.96 -7.23
N ILE A 116 -0.90 7.35 -7.98
CA ILE A 116 0.34 7.98 -8.44
C ILE A 116 0.01 9.19 -9.31
N ASN A 117 -0.83 9.03 -10.33
CA ASN A 117 -1.21 10.10 -11.25
C ASN A 117 -1.96 11.25 -10.57
N GLN A 118 -2.76 10.98 -9.52
CA GLN A 118 -3.36 12.04 -8.70
C GLN A 118 -2.32 12.96 -8.07
N VAL A 119 -1.17 12.40 -7.66
CA VAL A 119 -0.12 13.17 -7.01
C VAL A 119 0.80 13.84 -8.03
N ARG A 120 1.07 13.17 -9.15
CA ARG A 120 1.79 13.74 -10.30
C ARG A 120 1.07 14.99 -10.85
N ASP A 121 -0.26 14.93 -10.98
CA ASP A 121 -1.10 16.07 -11.37
C ASP A 121 -0.93 17.27 -10.43
N GLN A 122 -0.89 17.05 -9.11
CA GLN A 122 -0.64 18.11 -8.11
C GLN A 122 0.75 18.76 -8.20
N LEU A 123 1.67 18.19 -8.98
CA LEU A 123 3.03 18.70 -9.23
C LEU A 123 3.22 19.17 -10.69
N ASP A 124 2.13 19.26 -11.45
CA ASP A 124 2.13 19.56 -12.88
C ASP A 124 3.06 18.61 -13.66
N LEU A 125 2.98 17.31 -13.35
CA LEU A 125 3.75 16.25 -14.00
C LEU A 125 2.86 15.43 -14.94
N PRO A 126 3.34 15.07 -16.15
CA PRO A 126 2.66 14.14 -17.05
C PRO A 126 2.21 12.86 -16.35
N ALA A 127 1.02 12.37 -16.67
CA ALA A 127 0.54 11.10 -16.15
C ALA A 127 1.38 9.92 -16.66
N TRP A 128 1.67 8.98 -15.77
CA TRP A 128 2.15 7.64 -16.12
C TRP A 128 1.07 6.85 -16.85
N LYS A 129 1.50 5.86 -17.62
CA LYS A 129 0.64 5.05 -18.49
C LYS A 129 0.60 3.61 -18.01
N ALA A 130 -0.56 2.96 -18.10
CA ALA A 130 -0.65 1.51 -17.96
C ALA A 130 0.08 0.83 -19.13
N SER A 131 0.68 -0.32 -18.87
CA SER A 131 1.45 -1.08 -19.85
C SER A 131 1.31 -2.57 -19.61
N GLU A 132 0.91 -3.32 -20.63
CA GLU A 132 0.90 -4.79 -20.54
C GLU A 132 2.31 -5.35 -20.39
N GLY A 133 3.31 -4.78 -21.07
CA GLY A 133 4.71 -5.18 -20.92
C GLY A 133 5.25 -4.93 -19.51
N THR A 134 4.97 -3.77 -18.92
CA THR A 134 5.39 -3.51 -17.53
C THR A 134 4.62 -4.40 -16.55
N MET A 135 3.35 -4.75 -16.82
CA MET A 135 2.61 -5.72 -16.01
C MET A 135 3.24 -7.12 -16.07
N ASN A 136 3.70 -7.56 -17.23
CA ASN A 136 4.43 -8.82 -17.39
C ASN A 136 5.78 -8.79 -16.66
N LEU A 137 6.55 -7.71 -16.83
CA LEU A 137 7.80 -7.49 -16.10
C LEU A 137 7.57 -7.53 -14.58
N ALA A 138 6.53 -6.87 -14.08
CA ALA A 138 6.20 -6.89 -12.66
C ALA A 138 5.92 -8.30 -12.15
N GLN A 139 5.20 -9.11 -12.92
CA GLN A 139 4.97 -10.50 -12.54
C GLN A 139 6.26 -11.32 -12.52
N ASP A 140 7.12 -11.15 -13.52
CA ASP A 140 8.41 -11.85 -13.59
C ASP A 140 9.34 -11.47 -12.42
N ILE A 141 9.34 -10.19 -12.02
CA ILE A 141 10.06 -9.72 -10.83
C ILE A 141 9.49 -10.40 -9.57
N ALA A 142 8.16 -10.41 -9.37
CA ALA A 142 7.56 -11.06 -8.21
C ALA A 142 7.87 -12.57 -8.14
N ASP A 143 7.95 -13.24 -9.30
CA ASP A 143 8.31 -14.65 -9.41
C ASP A 143 9.78 -14.87 -9.02
N GLU A 144 10.69 -13.98 -9.44
CA GLU A 144 12.10 -13.99 -9.02
C GLU A 144 12.26 -13.85 -7.51
N TYR A 145 11.56 -12.90 -6.88
CA TYR A 145 11.52 -12.76 -5.42
C TYR A 145 11.01 -14.04 -4.73
N THR A 146 9.90 -14.59 -5.23
CA THR A 146 9.25 -15.78 -4.63
C THR A 146 10.14 -17.02 -4.74
N LYS A 147 10.69 -17.28 -5.93
CA LYS A 147 11.58 -18.40 -6.21
C LYS A 147 12.81 -18.40 -5.30
N HIS A 148 13.36 -17.22 -5.02
CA HIS A 148 14.58 -17.06 -4.22
C HIS A 148 14.31 -16.78 -2.74
N LYS A 149 13.05 -16.85 -2.30
CA LYS A 149 12.63 -16.57 -0.91
C LYS A 149 13.16 -15.21 -0.41
N PHE A 150 13.26 -14.25 -1.31
CA PHE A 150 13.67 -12.88 -1.03
C PHE A 150 12.44 -11.98 -0.93
N GLY A 151 12.45 -11.00 -0.04
CA GLY A 151 11.35 -10.04 0.11
C GLY A 151 11.79 -8.80 0.87
N ILE A 152 10.87 -7.85 1.05
CA ILE A 152 11.15 -6.58 1.73
C ILE A 152 11.79 -6.74 3.13
N GLN A 153 11.51 -7.84 3.83
CA GLN A 153 12.12 -8.13 5.13
C GLN A 153 13.65 -8.33 5.08
N ASN A 154 14.22 -8.52 3.89
CA ASN A 154 15.66 -8.58 3.68
C ASN A 154 16.32 -7.19 3.72
N GLY A 155 15.54 -6.11 3.75
CA GLY A 155 16.02 -4.73 3.92
C GLY A 155 16.63 -4.11 2.67
N ASN A 156 16.52 -4.75 1.51
CA ASN A 156 16.97 -4.23 0.22
C ASN A 156 16.13 -4.84 -0.92
N HIS A 157 16.33 -4.35 -2.15
CA HIS A 157 15.79 -4.94 -3.38
C HIS A 157 16.56 -6.20 -3.79
N TYR A 158 15.88 -7.11 -4.49
CA TYR A 158 16.52 -8.29 -5.10
C TYR A 158 17.07 -7.97 -6.49
N VAL A 159 18.09 -7.11 -6.56
CA VAL A 159 18.67 -6.58 -7.81
C VAL A 159 18.98 -7.68 -8.83
N ALA A 160 19.60 -8.79 -8.41
CA ALA A 160 19.92 -9.90 -9.31
C ALA A 160 18.66 -10.52 -9.96
N GLY A 161 17.54 -10.58 -9.25
CA GLY A 161 16.26 -11.03 -9.80
C GLY A 161 15.63 -10.01 -10.73
N ILE A 162 15.65 -8.74 -10.34
CA ILE A 162 15.15 -7.61 -11.15
C ILE A 162 15.86 -7.58 -12.51
N VAL A 163 17.20 -7.66 -12.52
CA VAL A 163 18.01 -7.68 -13.73
C VAL A 163 17.67 -8.87 -14.64
N ARG A 164 17.48 -10.07 -14.07
CA ARG A 164 17.07 -11.24 -14.86
C ARG A 164 15.69 -11.05 -15.49
N ALA A 165 14.73 -10.53 -14.72
CA ALA A 165 13.39 -10.26 -15.22
C ALA A 165 13.40 -9.16 -16.31
N CYS A 166 14.18 -8.09 -16.13
CA CYS A 166 14.38 -7.05 -17.14
C CYS A 166 14.90 -7.66 -18.46
N LYS A 167 15.99 -8.43 -18.40
CA LYS A 167 16.57 -9.08 -19.59
C LYS A 167 15.60 -10.03 -20.27
N LYS A 168 14.84 -10.81 -19.50
CA LYS A 168 13.79 -11.70 -20.02
C LYS A 168 12.70 -10.94 -20.78
N ASN A 169 12.41 -9.71 -20.37
CA ASN A 169 11.40 -8.85 -20.99
C ASN A 169 11.99 -7.88 -22.03
N GLY A 170 13.27 -8.03 -22.39
CA GLY A 170 13.88 -7.23 -23.45
C GLY A 170 14.48 -5.89 -23.03
N LEU A 171 14.69 -5.70 -21.72
CA LEU A 171 15.41 -4.57 -21.15
C LEU A 171 16.83 -4.97 -20.76
N ASN A 172 17.83 -4.29 -21.32
CA ASN A 172 19.24 -4.43 -20.97
C ASN A 172 19.61 -3.45 -19.85
N LEU A 173 19.19 -3.79 -18.63
CA LEU A 173 19.51 -3.07 -17.40
C LEU A 173 20.39 -3.96 -16.50
N ASP A 174 21.28 -3.35 -15.74
CA ASP A 174 22.27 -4.02 -14.88
C ASP A 174 22.09 -3.73 -13.37
N ASP A 175 21.15 -2.86 -13.01
CA ASP A 175 20.76 -2.55 -11.63
C ASP A 175 19.22 -2.37 -11.51
N ASN A 176 18.74 -2.04 -10.31
CA ASN A 176 17.36 -1.63 -10.09
C ASN A 176 17.12 -0.19 -10.56
N TYR A 177 16.55 -0.05 -11.76
CA TYR A 177 16.06 1.23 -12.28
C TYR A 177 14.55 1.27 -12.46
N VAL A 178 13.84 0.23 -12.02
CA VAL A 178 12.42 0.01 -12.38
C VAL A 178 11.52 -0.27 -11.20
N GLU A 179 12.03 -0.70 -10.06
CA GLU A 179 11.22 -1.13 -8.92
C GLU A 179 11.32 -0.16 -7.74
N ASP A 180 10.15 0.36 -7.35
CA ASP A 180 9.88 0.82 -6.01
C ASP A 180 9.19 -0.28 -5.20
N MET A 181 9.58 -0.47 -3.94
CA MET A 181 9.04 -1.55 -3.11
C MET A 181 8.50 -1.05 -1.77
N ALA A 182 7.30 -1.52 -1.43
CA ALA A 182 6.75 -1.41 -0.09
C ALA A 182 6.31 -2.80 0.41
N GLY A 183 5.77 -2.90 1.62
CA GLY A 183 5.33 -4.20 2.09
C GLY A 183 4.59 -4.17 3.41
N PHE A 184 4.01 -5.33 3.74
CA PHE A 184 3.21 -5.50 4.93
C PHE A 184 3.26 -6.95 5.42
N SER A 185 3.04 -7.12 6.72
CA SER A 185 2.98 -8.44 7.35
C SER A 185 1.54 -8.85 7.59
N GLU A 186 1.19 -10.07 7.20
CA GLU A 186 -0.14 -10.62 7.37
C GLU A 186 -0.09 -12.17 7.38
N SER A 187 -0.67 -12.75 8.43
CA SER A 187 -0.72 -14.20 8.62
C SER A 187 -1.85 -14.86 7.82
N LYS A 188 -2.91 -14.10 7.50
CA LYS A 188 -4.03 -14.60 6.70
C LYS A 188 -3.59 -14.84 5.26
N SER A 189 -3.98 -15.98 4.72
CA SER A 189 -3.74 -16.37 3.33
C SER A 189 -4.69 -15.69 2.34
N LYS A 190 -5.82 -15.16 2.82
CA LYS A 190 -6.82 -14.42 2.05
C LYS A 190 -7.10 -13.08 2.73
N LEU A 191 -7.24 -12.02 1.94
CA LEU A 191 -7.61 -10.68 2.39
C LEU A 191 -8.78 -10.16 1.59
N SER A 192 -9.57 -9.26 2.15
CA SER A 192 -10.50 -8.50 1.33
C SER A 192 -9.73 -7.57 0.39
N MET A 193 -10.31 -7.28 -0.77
CA MET A 193 -9.74 -6.28 -1.69
C MET A 193 -9.59 -4.92 -1.01
N THR A 194 -10.50 -4.57 -0.08
CA THR A 194 -10.38 -3.37 0.76
C THR A 194 -9.08 -3.37 1.57
N THR A 195 -8.77 -4.46 2.26
CA THR A 195 -7.54 -4.58 3.04
C THR A 195 -6.32 -4.45 2.14
N LEU A 196 -6.34 -5.08 0.96
CA LEU A 196 -5.21 -5.02 0.03
C LEU A 196 -4.99 -3.59 -0.53
N LYS A 197 -6.05 -2.92 -0.99
CA LYS A 197 -6.00 -1.51 -1.42
C LYS A 197 -5.50 -0.58 -0.32
N LYS A 198 -5.87 -0.82 0.94
CA LYS A 198 -5.35 -0.02 2.08
C LYS A 198 -3.87 -0.22 2.34
N ASN A 199 -3.35 -1.45 2.17
CA ASN A 199 -1.92 -1.71 2.27
C ASN A 199 -1.14 -1.05 1.13
N ILE A 200 -1.66 -1.12 -0.10
CA ILE A 200 -1.08 -0.43 -1.27
C ILE A 200 -1.09 1.09 -1.07
N TYR A 201 -2.22 1.65 -0.63
CA TYR A 201 -2.32 3.07 -0.29
C TYR A 201 -1.30 3.49 0.75
N PHE A 202 -1.13 2.67 1.80
CA PHE A 202 -0.14 2.96 2.83
C PHE A 202 1.27 2.91 2.24
N GLY A 203 1.64 1.87 1.50
CA GLY A 203 2.94 1.76 0.84
C GLY A 203 3.27 2.95 -0.07
N LEU A 204 2.35 3.32 -0.98
CA LEU A 204 2.50 4.53 -1.81
C LEU A 204 2.69 5.78 -0.96
N LYS A 205 1.87 5.95 0.08
CA LYS A 205 1.96 7.08 0.98
C LYS A 205 3.31 7.13 1.71
N GLN A 206 3.85 5.97 2.13
CA GLN A 206 5.17 5.89 2.74
C GLN A 206 6.25 6.40 1.79
N MET A 207 6.28 5.85 0.58
CA MET A 207 7.24 6.20 -0.47
C MET A 207 7.18 7.69 -0.81
N ILE A 208 5.97 8.21 -1.10
CA ILE A 208 5.75 9.61 -1.47
C ILE A 208 6.23 10.57 -0.36
N PHE A 209 6.01 10.24 0.90
CA PHE A 209 6.38 11.12 2.01
C PHE A 209 7.71 10.73 2.68
N GLY A 210 8.49 9.82 2.09
CA GLY A 210 9.77 9.33 2.57
C GLY A 210 9.76 8.69 3.95
N TYR A 211 8.63 8.08 4.33
CA TYR A 211 8.38 7.55 5.67
C TYR A 211 8.68 6.06 5.81
N VAL A 212 9.59 5.71 6.72
CA VAL A 212 10.13 4.34 6.89
C VAL A 212 9.53 3.56 8.05
N GLY A 213 8.54 4.12 8.75
CA GLY A 213 7.99 3.48 9.94
C GLY A 213 7.12 2.27 9.61
N SER A 214 7.23 1.20 10.40
CA SER A 214 6.48 -0.06 10.22
C SER A 214 4.95 0.05 10.34
N GLY A 215 4.42 1.23 10.64
CA GLY A 215 2.99 1.48 10.69
C GLY A 215 2.65 2.94 10.99
N GLU A 216 1.37 3.29 10.84
CA GLU A 216 0.87 4.67 10.94
C GLU A 216 1.09 5.34 12.30
N LYS A 217 1.23 4.57 13.39
CA LYS A 217 1.32 5.13 14.74
C LYS A 217 2.57 5.99 14.96
N TYR A 218 3.64 5.74 14.22
CA TYR A 218 4.91 6.48 14.34
C TYR A 218 5.06 7.65 13.37
N ARG A 219 4.03 7.98 12.57
CA ARG A 219 4.09 9.07 11.57
C ARG A 219 4.40 10.46 12.16
N THR A 220 4.26 10.65 13.46
CA THR A 220 4.63 11.90 14.15
C THR A 220 6.11 11.98 14.52
N ASN A 221 6.89 10.93 14.28
CA ASN A 221 8.32 10.91 14.55
C ASN A 221 9.11 11.41 13.33
N PRO A 222 9.74 12.60 13.39
CA PRO A 222 10.49 13.16 12.26
C PRO A 222 11.72 12.32 11.87
N LYS A 223 12.26 11.48 12.76
CA LYS A 223 13.42 10.61 12.46
C LYS A 223 13.10 9.48 11.47
N LEU A 224 11.81 9.22 11.21
CA LEU A 224 11.36 8.20 10.28
C LEU A 224 11.14 8.75 8.86
N TYR A 225 11.54 10.00 8.57
CA TYR A 225 11.37 10.65 7.26
C TYR A 225 12.72 10.80 6.57
N ARG A 226 13.13 9.76 5.83
CA ARG A 226 14.52 9.62 5.36
C ARG A 226 14.72 8.89 4.02
N GLU A 227 13.74 8.17 3.49
CA GLU A 227 13.87 7.43 2.22
C GLU A 227 13.19 8.21 1.10
N TRP A 228 13.91 9.18 0.54
CA TRP A 228 13.39 10.09 -0.49
C TRP A 228 13.60 9.58 -1.91
N GLU A 229 14.37 8.51 -2.06
CA GLU A 229 14.69 7.82 -3.30
C GLU A 229 13.39 7.41 -4.01
N HIS A 230 12.50 6.69 -3.31
CA HIS A 230 11.20 6.29 -3.86
C HIS A 230 10.33 7.47 -4.32
N ALA A 231 10.32 8.58 -3.57
CA ALA A 231 9.58 9.77 -4.00
C ALA A 231 10.23 10.40 -5.24
N GLY A 232 11.56 10.41 -5.31
CA GLY A 232 12.31 10.82 -6.49
C GLY A 232 11.95 10.00 -7.71
N ASP A 233 11.83 8.68 -7.55
CA ASP A 233 11.52 7.73 -8.63
C ASP A 233 10.05 7.88 -9.11
N LEU A 234 9.08 7.91 -8.19
CA LEU A 234 7.65 8.12 -8.51
C LEU A 234 7.36 9.44 -9.25
N PHE A 235 8.19 10.46 -9.02
CA PHE A 235 8.00 11.80 -9.59
C PHE A 235 9.07 12.18 -10.62
N ASN A 236 9.99 11.28 -10.96
CA ASN A 236 11.17 11.55 -11.78
C ASN A 236 11.83 12.88 -11.35
N THR A 237 12.25 12.98 -10.10
CA THR A 237 12.82 14.21 -9.51
C THR A 237 14.20 13.89 -8.92
N GLN A 238 15.09 13.40 -9.77
CA GLN A 238 16.38 12.83 -9.38
C GLN A 238 17.55 13.77 -9.74
N GLY A 239 17.28 14.86 -10.46
CA GLY A 239 18.27 15.81 -10.96
C GLY A 239 18.87 15.41 -12.30
N SER A 240 18.12 14.66 -13.09
CA SER A 240 18.50 14.17 -14.41
C SER A 240 17.92 15.04 -15.53
N LYS A 241 18.33 14.79 -16.78
CA LYS A 241 17.70 15.39 -17.98
C LYS A 241 16.29 14.86 -18.27
N HIS A 242 15.88 13.80 -17.59
CA HIS A 242 14.58 13.14 -17.72
C HIS A 242 13.63 13.47 -16.55
N ASP A 243 14.01 14.45 -15.73
CA ASP A 243 13.20 14.85 -14.60
C ASP A 243 11.81 15.33 -15.07
N GLY A 244 10.77 14.77 -14.47
CA GLY A 244 9.38 15.04 -14.78
C GLY A 244 8.78 14.24 -15.95
N ASP A 245 9.55 13.39 -16.64
CA ASP A 245 9.02 12.52 -17.70
C ASP A 245 7.94 11.55 -17.15
N PHE A 246 7.25 10.83 -18.04
CA PHE A 246 6.32 9.77 -17.65
C PHE A 246 6.98 8.39 -17.75
N ASN A 247 6.44 7.43 -17.00
CA ASN A 247 6.85 6.03 -17.02
C ASN A 247 5.65 5.15 -17.43
N TYR A 248 5.97 3.95 -17.90
CA TYR A 248 5.03 2.86 -18.13
C TYR A 248 4.94 1.99 -16.88
N PHE A 249 3.75 1.76 -16.36
CA PHE A 249 3.53 1.23 -15.02
C PHE A 249 2.95 -0.19 -15.02
N GLY A 250 3.41 -0.99 -14.06
CA GLY A 250 2.87 -2.28 -13.70
C GLY A 250 2.99 -2.54 -12.19
N PHE A 251 2.21 -3.48 -11.69
CA PHE A 251 2.15 -3.80 -10.26
C PHE A 251 2.05 -5.30 -10.01
N SER A 252 2.79 -5.77 -9.02
CA SER A 252 2.74 -7.17 -8.59
C SER A 252 3.00 -7.31 -7.10
N ILE A 253 2.80 -8.53 -6.58
CA ILE A 253 3.00 -8.84 -5.17
C ILE A 253 3.72 -10.18 -5.06
N SER A 254 4.82 -10.21 -4.30
CA SER A 254 5.47 -11.45 -3.88
C SER A 254 5.23 -11.71 -2.39
N LYS A 255 5.45 -12.94 -1.93
CA LYS A 255 5.29 -13.33 -0.53
C LYS A 255 6.43 -14.22 -0.07
N VAL A 256 7.01 -13.88 1.08
CA VAL A 256 7.94 -14.74 1.82
C VAL A 256 7.45 -14.88 3.25
N ARG A 257 7.18 -16.12 3.67
CA ARG A 257 6.56 -16.41 4.98
C ARG A 257 5.27 -15.60 5.15
N ASN A 258 5.19 -14.71 6.13
CA ASN A 258 4.02 -13.86 6.40
C ASN A 258 4.21 -12.41 5.92
N VAL A 259 5.25 -12.14 5.11
CA VAL A 259 5.55 -10.80 4.60
C VAL A 259 5.23 -10.76 3.12
N TYR A 260 4.45 -9.77 2.72
CA TYR A 260 4.12 -9.44 1.34
C TYR A 260 4.96 -8.25 0.90
N SER A 261 5.62 -8.38 -0.24
CA SER A 261 6.30 -7.28 -0.92
C SER A 261 5.40 -6.77 -2.03
N LEU A 262 5.18 -5.46 -2.07
CA LEU A 262 4.42 -4.73 -3.07
C LEU A 262 5.42 -4.14 -4.05
N HIS A 263 5.35 -4.55 -5.30
CA HIS A 263 6.29 -4.13 -6.34
C HIS A 263 5.59 -3.13 -7.26
N PHE A 264 6.06 -1.89 -7.20
CA PHE A 264 5.60 -0.79 -8.06
C PHE A 264 6.63 -0.65 -9.17
N ILE A 265 6.31 -1.25 -10.32
CA ILE A 265 7.25 -1.29 -11.44
C ILE A 265 6.93 -0.14 -12.39
N SER A 266 7.95 0.64 -12.72
CA SER A 266 7.86 1.69 -13.71
C SER A 266 9.06 1.61 -14.66
N VAL A 267 8.79 1.63 -15.96
CA VAL A 267 9.83 1.70 -16.99
C VAL A 267 9.81 3.11 -17.55
N PRO A 268 10.87 3.92 -17.38
CA PRO A 268 10.91 5.28 -17.92
C PRO A 268 10.76 5.31 -19.43
N ASP A 269 10.04 6.30 -19.97
CA ASP A 269 9.86 6.46 -21.42
C ASP A 269 11.20 6.56 -22.18
N PHE A 270 12.19 7.22 -21.59
CA PHE A 270 13.53 7.32 -22.19
C PHE A 270 14.24 5.96 -22.27
N VAL A 271 13.95 5.02 -21.36
CA VAL A 271 14.47 3.65 -21.40
C VAL A 271 13.82 2.91 -22.57
N VAL A 272 12.51 3.04 -22.73
CA VAL A 272 11.75 2.42 -23.83
C VAL A 272 12.23 2.91 -25.19
N LYS A 273 12.60 4.19 -25.32
CA LYS A 273 13.06 4.80 -26.58
C LYS A 273 14.55 4.64 -26.87
N SER A 274 15.31 4.00 -25.97
CA SER A 274 16.76 3.91 -26.08
C SER A 274 17.20 2.58 -26.66
N ASP A 275 17.90 2.56 -27.79
CA ASP A 275 18.49 1.35 -28.37
C ASP A 275 19.57 0.71 -27.45
N THR A 276 20.11 1.49 -26.52
CA THR A 276 21.06 0.99 -25.51
C THR A 276 20.35 0.08 -24.50
N TYR A 277 19.16 0.49 -24.05
CA TYR A 277 18.45 -0.16 -22.94
C TYR A 277 17.30 -1.05 -23.39
N ASN A 278 16.63 -0.74 -24.49
CA ASN A 278 15.53 -1.51 -25.02
C ASN A 278 16.00 -2.36 -26.21
N LYS A 279 15.95 -3.69 -26.07
CA LYS A 279 16.25 -4.64 -27.16
C LYS A 279 14.99 -5.14 -27.85
N ASP A 280 13.92 -5.34 -27.09
CA ASP A 280 12.64 -5.85 -27.59
C ASP A 280 11.46 -5.65 -26.61
N PHE A 281 11.64 -4.87 -25.53
CA PHE A 281 10.58 -4.56 -24.58
C PHE A 281 9.39 -3.85 -25.25
N LYS A 282 8.20 -4.36 -24.98
CA LYS A 282 6.93 -3.84 -25.50
C LYS A 282 6.19 -3.11 -24.38
N ALA A 283 6.44 -1.81 -24.29
CA ALA A 283 5.77 -0.91 -23.36
C ALA A 283 4.27 -0.79 -23.65
#